data_AF-A0A960IT78-F1
#
_entry.id   AF-A0A960IT78-F1
#
_cell.length_a   1.000
_cell.length_b   1.000
_cell.length_c   1.000
_cell.angle_alpha   90.00
_cell.angle_beta   90.00
_cell.angle_gamma   90.00
#
_symmetry.space_group_name_H-M   'P 1'
#
loop_
_entity.id
_entity.type
_entity.pdbx_description
1 polymer ?
#
loop_
_entity_poly.entity_id
_entity_poly.type
_entity_poly.pdbx_seq_one_letter_code
_entity_poly.pdbx_strand_id
1 'polypeptide(L)'
;MTTASPGDAGVVALGDRAESTYGGTGGDRTLGTFTGWVDLLRLVLRRDRIQLLIWIAAVAGLVLVSAVSIDGLYPTQADRDGYAALVDGNAAVVVQAGPGYGLDSNPSLGSVLMNETSMWTIILVGIMSIFLVTRHTRAEEETDRAELLRSSIVGRHAAGASTMAGALVANLAAATAVTVGLLALGFEVQGTAAFACALVASGMVFASVTLVCAQIASTGRTSTGLAMAALGLSFGLRAVGDVTGNGMSWLSPIGWGQAIRAFADERWWVLVIPVTATVALTASATALAAHRDFGAGMLPQRAGREAATPWLSSVLGLAVRLQRGAIFGWCIGVALFGVFYGAIANEAEKMVADNPDLEAFFAQAGGASITEAFLASAATIVALLATGFAISAVLRLNGEEVQGRVESLLAAPVSRVSWASSHLLVALAGLVLVTGLGGIGLGVGAAASTGDGELVGQMVGAMLAFVPAIAVLATFAFLLWAQLPRFAMLAWAALAWTVVVGVFGEVFKIPQWARDTSPIEHVPAMPAAGFDAAPLLILAGIAVVLALAGFVAIRRRDVYAG
;
A
#
# COMPACT_ATOMS: atom_id res chain seq x y z
N MET A 1 0.98 77.73 -62.45
CA MET A 1 0.64 76.99 -63.68
C MET A 1 1.65 75.86 -63.77
N THR A 2 1.37 74.57 -63.65
CA THR A 2 0.11 73.79 -63.69
C THR A 2 0.46 72.38 -63.16
N THR A 3 -0.34 71.83 -62.22
CA THR A 3 -0.82 70.42 -62.04
C THR A 3 0.08 69.23 -62.48
N ALA A 4 0.19 68.06 -61.83
CA ALA A 4 -0.41 67.41 -60.66
C ALA A 4 0.38 66.09 -60.36
N SER A 5 0.13 65.53 -59.17
CA SER A 5 0.63 64.29 -58.51
C SER A 5 0.08 62.96 -59.12
N PRO A 6 0.25 61.73 -58.56
CA PRO A 6 1.20 61.16 -57.55
C PRO A 6 1.82 59.78 -57.95
N GLY A 7 2.72 59.22 -57.12
CA GLY A 7 2.61 57.80 -56.77
C GLY A 7 3.88 56.94 -56.61
N ASP A 8 4.48 57.03 -55.42
CA ASP A 8 5.10 55.97 -54.60
C ASP A 8 6.40 55.23 -54.95
N ALA A 9 7.19 55.12 -53.87
CA ALA A 9 8.56 54.69 -53.75
C ALA A 9 8.71 53.16 -53.59
N GLY A 10 9.76 52.61 -54.20
CA GLY A 10 10.27 51.26 -53.95
C GLY A 10 11.79 51.26 -53.96
N VAL A 11 12.41 51.16 -52.78
CA VAL A 11 13.86 51.18 -52.57
C VAL A 11 14.40 49.74 -52.47
N VAL A 12 15.14 49.38 -53.53
CA VAL A 12 16.44 48.66 -53.57
C VAL A 12 16.55 47.22 -53.03
N ALA A 13 16.85 46.33 -53.98
CA ALA A 13 17.45 45.02 -53.83
C ALA A 13 18.98 45.09 -53.71
N LEU A 14 19.59 44.12 -53.00
CA LEU A 14 20.60 43.16 -53.50
C LEU A 14 21.55 42.70 -52.39
N GLY A 15 21.70 41.38 -52.28
CA GLY A 15 22.90 40.74 -51.77
C GLY A 15 22.65 39.57 -50.83
N ASP A 16 22.56 38.35 -51.37
CA ASP A 16 23.35 37.26 -50.78
C ASP A 16 23.56 36.11 -51.78
N ARG A 17 24.84 35.79 -51.97
CA ARG A 17 25.35 34.62 -52.68
C ARG A 17 25.85 33.64 -51.62
N ALA A 18 25.34 32.42 -51.61
CA ALA A 18 26.15 31.17 -51.64
C ALA A 18 25.25 29.96 -51.39
N GLU A 19 24.95 29.23 -52.47
CA GLU A 19 24.56 27.83 -52.38
C GLU A 19 25.76 26.99 -51.90
N SER A 20 25.54 26.18 -50.87
CA SER A 20 26.42 25.08 -50.48
C SER A 20 25.58 23.93 -49.91
N THR A 21 25.14 23.07 -50.82
CA THR A 21 25.14 21.60 -50.70
C THR A 21 24.95 20.99 -49.30
N TYR A 22 23.70 20.82 -48.88
CA TYR A 22 23.30 19.70 -48.01
C TYR A 22 22.41 18.73 -48.82
N GLY A 23 23.04 18.05 -49.78
CA GLY A 23 22.49 16.84 -50.39
C GLY A 23 22.78 15.65 -49.49
N GLY A 24 22.01 15.51 -48.40
CA GLY A 24 21.98 14.32 -47.56
C GLY A 24 20.57 13.78 -47.56
N THR A 25 20.39 12.57 -48.09
CA THR A 25 19.14 11.82 -48.19
C THR A 25 18.40 11.75 -46.85
N GLY A 26 17.53 12.73 -46.60
CA GLY A 26 16.49 12.71 -45.57
C GLY A 26 15.40 11.73 -45.98
N GLY A 27 15.70 10.44 -45.96
CA GLY A 27 14.64 9.46 -45.81
C GLY A 27 14.04 9.68 -44.44
N ASP A 28 12.77 10.10 -44.41
CA ASP A 28 11.92 10.08 -43.21
C ASP A 28 11.99 8.68 -42.59
N ARG A 29 12.99 8.46 -41.72
CA ARG A 29 13.00 7.31 -40.82
C ARG A 29 11.95 7.65 -39.78
N THR A 30 10.70 7.38 -40.12
CA THR A 30 9.62 7.31 -39.13
C THR A 30 10.14 6.43 -38.00
N LEU A 31 10.37 7.05 -36.83
CA LEU A 31 10.86 6.32 -35.68
C LEU A 31 9.88 5.19 -35.41
N GLY A 32 10.40 3.96 -35.39
CA GLY A 32 9.59 2.80 -35.02
C GLY A 32 8.93 3.08 -33.67
N THR A 33 7.67 2.69 -33.51
CA THR A 33 6.87 3.02 -32.31
C THR A 33 7.49 2.54 -31.00
N PHE A 34 8.39 1.54 -31.05
CA PHE A 34 9.12 0.98 -29.92
C PHE A 34 10.60 1.42 -29.86
N THR A 35 11.07 2.33 -30.71
CA THR A 35 12.49 2.76 -30.72
C THR A 35 12.94 3.21 -29.32
N GLY A 36 14.09 2.71 -28.85
CA GLY A 36 14.66 3.06 -27.54
C GLY A 36 14.08 2.30 -26.32
N TRP A 37 13.14 1.37 -26.49
CA TRP A 37 12.51 0.66 -25.36
C TRP A 37 13.51 -0.16 -24.51
N VAL A 38 14.54 -0.73 -25.13
CA VAL A 38 15.57 -1.53 -24.44
C VAL A 38 16.44 -0.65 -23.54
N ASP A 39 16.78 0.56 -24.00
CA ASP A 39 17.60 1.48 -23.21
C ASP A 39 16.81 2.06 -22.03
N LEU A 40 15.51 2.34 -22.25
CA LEU A 40 14.60 2.67 -21.17
C LEU A 40 14.45 1.51 -20.17
N LEU A 41 14.34 0.26 -20.62
CA LEU A 41 14.30 -0.90 -19.71
C LEU A 41 15.59 -0.97 -18.86
N ARG A 42 16.76 -0.81 -19.47
CA ARG A 42 18.03 -0.77 -18.74
C ARG A 42 18.08 0.39 -17.73
N LEU A 43 17.47 1.53 -18.05
CA LEU A 43 17.38 2.66 -17.14
C LEU A 43 16.45 2.35 -15.96
N VAL A 44 15.26 1.81 -16.23
CA VAL A 44 14.27 1.35 -15.23
C VAL A 44 14.95 0.40 -14.24
N LEU A 45 15.59 -0.67 -14.73
CA LEU A 45 16.24 -1.67 -13.88
C LEU A 45 17.42 -1.10 -13.08
N ARG A 46 18.22 -0.20 -13.67
CA ARG A 46 19.34 0.45 -12.96
C ARG A 46 18.85 1.38 -11.85
N ARG A 47 17.81 2.17 -12.13
CA ARG A 47 17.25 3.13 -11.19
C ARG A 47 16.53 2.44 -10.03
N ASP A 48 15.98 1.26 -10.27
CA ASP A 48 15.13 0.57 -9.30
C ASP A 48 15.81 -0.63 -8.64
N ARG A 49 17.06 -0.94 -8.98
CA ARG A 49 17.80 -2.12 -8.48
C ARG A 49 17.68 -2.34 -6.97
N ILE A 50 17.82 -1.29 -6.15
CA ILE A 50 17.75 -1.42 -4.69
C ILE A 50 16.31 -1.73 -4.26
N GLN A 51 15.33 -1.01 -4.81
CA GLN A 51 13.93 -1.24 -4.47
C GLN A 51 13.45 -2.61 -4.94
N LEU A 52 13.87 -3.05 -6.14
CA LEU A 52 13.58 -4.38 -6.66
C LEU A 52 14.22 -5.47 -5.80
N LEU A 53 15.48 -5.30 -5.38
CA LEU A 53 16.13 -6.25 -4.47
C LEU A 53 15.38 -6.36 -3.14
N ILE A 54 14.92 -5.25 -2.58
CA ILE A 54 14.12 -5.25 -1.35
C ILE A 54 12.79 -5.99 -1.57
N TRP A 55 12.09 -5.73 -2.67
CA TRP A 55 10.84 -6.44 -2.99
C TRP A 55 11.05 -7.94 -3.20
N ILE A 56 12.07 -8.32 -3.98
CA ILE A 56 12.42 -9.72 -4.24
C ILE A 56 12.77 -10.42 -2.93
N ALA A 57 13.58 -9.79 -2.08
CA ALA A 57 13.92 -10.32 -0.76
C ALA A 57 12.72 -10.43 0.17
N ALA A 58 11.79 -9.46 0.14
CA ALA A 58 10.57 -9.51 0.95
C ALA A 58 9.61 -10.62 0.48
N VAL A 59 9.41 -10.76 -0.84
CA VAL A 59 8.56 -11.82 -1.43
C VAL A 59 9.16 -13.21 -1.15
N ALA A 60 10.45 -13.40 -1.44
CA ALA A 60 11.11 -14.67 -1.17
C ALA A 60 11.20 -14.95 0.34
N GLY A 61 11.54 -13.95 1.15
CA GLY A 61 11.63 -14.06 2.60
C GLY A 61 10.31 -14.48 3.23
N LEU A 62 9.19 -13.88 2.83
CA LEU A 62 7.85 -14.26 3.31
C LEU A 62 7.60 -15.76 3.06
N VAL A 63 7.80 -16.23 1.84
CA VAL A 63 7.51 -17.63 1.48
C VAL A 63 8.48 -18.59 2.17
N LEU A 64 9.79 -18.29 2.17
CA LEU A 64 10.80 -19.20 2.68
C LEU A 64 10.83 -19.27 4.21
N VAL A 65 10.62 -18.16 4.90
CA VAL A 65 10.46 -18.16 6.36
C VAL A 65 9.22 -18.95 6.74
N SER A 66 8.10 -18.75 6.04
CA SER A 66 6.89 -19.54 6.28
C SER A 66 7.09 -21.03 5.96
N ALA A 67 7.80 -21.38 4.90
CA ALA A 67 8.10 -22.78 4.55
C ALA A 67 8.88 -23.50 5.67
N VAL A 68 9.91 -22.85 6.22
CA VAL A 68 10.69 -23.39 7.35
C VAL A 68 9.83 -23.48 8.62
N SER A 69 9.02 -22.45 8.91
CA SER A 69 8.15 -22.44 10.09
C SER A 69 7.07 -23.52 10.01
N ILE A 70 6.45 -23.72 8.83
CA ILE A 70 5.39 -24.71 8.61
C ILE A 70 5.93 -26.13 8.71
N ASP A 71 7.13 -26.40 8.19
CA ASP A 71 7.80 -27.69 8.36
C ASP A 71 8.08 -28.00 9.84
N GLY A 72 8.50 -26.99 10.61
CA GLY A 72 8.69 -27.12 12.06
C GLY A 72 7.40 -27.29 12.86
N LEU A 73 6.29 -26.69 12.42
CA LEU A 73 4.99 -26.73 13.10
C LEU A 73 4.17 -27.97 12.74
N TYR A 74 4.27 -28.47 11.50
CA TYR A 74 3.45 -29.58 10.99
C TYR A 74 4.31 -30.70 10.36
N PRO A 75 5.28 -31.28 11.10
CA PRO A 75 6.20 -32.27 10.55
C PRO A 75 5.50 -33.59 10.19
N THR A 76 4.50 -34.02 10.97
CA THR A 76 3.82 -35.30 10.74
C THR A 76 2.55 -35.15 9.92
N GLN A 77 2.07 -36.25 9.33
CA GLN A 77 0.78 -36.24 8.61
C GLN A 77 -0.39 -35.90 9.55
N ALA A 78 -0.36 -36.40 10.78
CA ALA A 78 -1.39 -36.13 11.78
C ALA A 78 -1.49 -34.62 12.11
N ASP A 79 -0.35 -33.92 12.19
CA ASP A 79 -0.34 -32.47 12.43
C ASP A 79 -1.00 -31.71 11.27
N ARG A 80 -0.74 -32.13 10.03
CA ARG A 80 -1.33 -31.52 8.83
C ARG A 80 -2.81 -31.85 8.67
N ASP A 81 -3.23 -33.05 9.05
CA ASP A 81 -4.66 -33.42 9.09
C ASP A 81 -5.40 -32.61 10.15
N GLY A 82 -4.76 -32.35 11.30
CA GLY A 82 -5.28 -31.44 12.34
C GLY A 82 -5.39 -29.99 11.85
N TYR A 83 -4.42 -29.51 11.07
CA TYR A 83 -4.52 -28.21 10.40
C TYR A 83 -5.68 -28.17 9.40
N ALA A 84 -5.85 -29.22 8.58
CA ALA A 84 -6.97 -29.28 7.64
C ALA A 84 -8.33 -29.23 8.35
N ALA A 85 -8.46 -29.90 9.50
CA ALA A 85 -9.66 -29.84 10.33
C ALA A 85 -9.94 -28.42 10.90
N LEU A 86 -8.89 -27.64 11.17
CA LEU A 86 -9.04 -26.24 11.60
C LEU A 86 -9.55 -25.32 10.47
N VAL A 87 -9.14 -25.61 9.23
CA VAL A 87 -9.57 -24.87 8.04
C VAL A 87 -11.00 -25.26 7.63
N ASP A 88 -11.38 -26.52 7.83
CA ASP A 88 -12.69 -27.05 7.43
C ASP A 88 -13.83 -26.34 8.17
N GLY A 89 -14.76 -25.76 7.40
CA GLY A 89 -15.90 -25.02 7.95
C GLY A 89 -15.58 -23.66 8.60
N ASN A 90 -14.31 -23.23 8.64
CA ASN A 90 -13.92 -21.93 9.18
C ASN A 90 -13.92 -20.84 8.10
N ALA A 91 -14.95 -20.00 8.10
CA ALA A 91 -15.11 -18.93 7.12
C ALA A 91 -14.01 -17.88 7.19
N ALA A 92 -13.53 -17.48 8.38
CA ALA A 92 -12.48 -16.46 8.45
C ALA A 92 -11.14 -16.98 7.93
N VAL A 93 -10.79 -18.24 8.22
CA VAL A 93 -9.59 -18.88 7.67
C VAL A 93 -9.69 -18.97 6.15
N VAL A 94 -10.85 -19.29 5.59
CA VAL A 94 -11.05 -19.26 4.11
C VAL A 94 -10.92 -17.84 3.53
N VAL A 95 -11.35 -16.82 4.27
CA VAL A 95 -11.15 -15.40 3.89
C VAL A 95 -9.68 -14.97 4.00
N GLN A 96 -8.88 -15.57 4.88
CA GLN A 96 -7.49 -15.21 5.08
C GLN A 96 -6.51 -16.01 4.22
N ALA A 97 -6.71 -17.31 4.09
CA ALA A 97 -5.75 -18.24 3.52
C ALA A 97 -6.14 -18.59 2.08
N GLY A 98 -7.41 -18.93 1.87
CA GLY A 98 -7.92 -19.45 0.62
C GLY A 98 -8.89 -20.61 0.84
N PRO A 99 -9.42 -21.21 -0.23
CA PRO A 99 -10.39 -22.30 -0.16
C PRO A 99 -9.78 -23.66 0.27
N GLY A 100 -8.54 -23.71 0.77
CA GLY A 100 -7.94 -24.94 1.29
C GLY A 100 -7.67 -26.02 0.24
N TYR A 101 -7.28 -25.65 -0.99
CA TYR A 101 -7.01 -26.64 -2.04
C TYR A 101 -5.96 -27.67 -1.60
N GLY A 102 -6.30 -28.96 -1.69
CA GLY A 102 -5.40 -30.06 -1.31
C GLY A 102 -5.31 -30.32 0.19
N LEU A 103 -6.22 -29.77 1.01
CA LEU A 103 -6.34 -30.07 2.44
C LEU A 103 -7.42 -31.14 2.73
N ASP A 104 -8.33 -31.39 1.81
CA ASP A 104 -9.50 -32.28 1.99
C ASP A 104 -9.19 -33.78 1.77
N SER A 105 -8.13 -34.09 1.04
CA SER A 105 -7.80 -35.44 0.60
C SER A 105 -6.57 -36.00 1.32
N ASN A 106 -5.42 -35.36 1.13
CA ASN A 106 -4.16 -35.73 1.78
C ASN A 106 -3.28 -34.47 1.91
N PRO A 107 -3.42 -33.70 3.00
CA PRO A 107 -2.64 -32.48 3.25
C PRO A 107 -1.14 -32.71 3.09
N SER A 108 -0.55 -32.13 2.05
CA SER A 108 0.89 -32.07 1.86
C SER A 108 1.44 -30.83 2.57
N LEU A 109 2.74 -30.85 2.88
CA LEU A 109 3.41 -29.67 3.41
C LEU A 109 3.31 -28.47 2.45
N GLY A 110 3.32 -28.76 1.14
CA GLY A 110 3.08 -27.77 0.09
C GLY A 110 1.66 -27.18 0.10
N SER A 111 0.61 -28.00 0.30
CA SER A 111 -0.76 -27.49 0.32
C SER A 111 -1.04 -26.62 1.55
N VAL A 112 -0.50 -27.00 2.72
CA VAL A 112 -0.51 -26.17 3.94
C VAL A 112 0.22 -24.85 3.71
N LEU A 113 1.44 -24.90 3.13
CA LEU A 113 2.20 -23.69 2.80
C LEU A 113 1.42 -22.76 1.86
N MET A 114 0.78 -23.30 0.82
CA MET A 114 0.02 -22.51 -0.13
C MET A 114 -1.22 -21.88 0.51
N ASN A 115 -1.90 -22.59 1.40
CA ASN A 115 -3.03 -22.03 2.14
C ASN A 115 -2.57 -20.80 2.95
N GLU A 116 -1.49 -20.94 3.72
CA GLU A 116 -0.99 -19.86 4.58
C GLU A 116 -0.39 -18.66 3.81
N THR A 117 0.32 -18.91 2.70
CA THR A 117 1.20 -17.89 2.11
C THR A 117 0.77 -17.36 0.76
N SER A 118 -0.03 -18.12 -0.02
CA SER A 118 -0.27 -17.78 -1.43
C SER A 118 -0.93 -16.42 -1.59
N MET A 119 -1.96 -16.13 -0.78
CA MET A 119 -2.72 -14.89 -0.85
C MET A 119 -1.86 -13.67 -0.56
N TRP A 120 -1.14 -13.70 0.56
CA TRP A 120 -0.27 -12.60 0.98
C TRP A 120 0.86 -12.34 -0.01
N THR A 121 1.42 -13.41 -0.58
CA THR A 121 2.48 -13.31 -1.57
C THR A 121 1.96 -12.72 -2.89
N ILE A 122 0.77 -13.13 -3.35
CA ILE A 122 0.12 -12.56 -4.55
C ILE A 122 -0.19 -11.07 -4.34
N ILE A 123 -0.71 -10.69 -3.17
CA ILE A 123 -0.98 -9.28 -2.83
C ILE A 123 0.34 -8.48 -2.85
N LEU A 124 1.40 -9.00 -2.24
CA LEU A 124 2.70 -8.35 -2.16
C LEU A 124 3.29 -8.09 -3.56
N VAL A 125 3.23 -9.09 -4.43
CA VAL A 125 3.66 -9.00 -5.83
C VAL A 125 2.78 -8.05 -6.66
N GLY A 126 1.47 -8.02 -6.38
CA GLY A 126 0.54 -7.04 -6.94
C GLY A 126 0.91 -5.61 -6.56
N ILE A 127 1.15 -5.33 -5.27
CA ILE A 127 1.57 -4.00 -4.77
C ILE A 127 2.91 -3.59 -5.40
N MET A 128 3.89 -4.50 -5.45
CA MET A 128 5.16 -4.26 -6.14
C MET A 128 4.94 -3.80 -7.59
N SER A 129 4.09 -4.52 -8.32
CA SER A 129 3.77 -4.22 -9.72
C SER A 129 3.04 -2.88 -9.88
N ILE A 130 2.11 -2.55 -8.98
CA ILE A 130 1.38 -1.27 -8.97
C ILE A 130 2.36 -0.10 -8.78
N PHE A 131 3.26 -0.19 -7.80
CA PHE A 131 4.22 0.89 -7.53
C PHE A 131 5.24 1.03 -8.64
N LEU A 132 5.75 -0.07 -9.18
CA LEU A 132 6.70 -0.04 -10.29
C LEU A 132 6.08 0.63 -11.53
N VAL A 133 4.88 0.19 -11.93
CA VAL A 133 4.23 0.74 -13.12
C VAL A 133 3.86 2.21 -12.95
N THR A 134 3.33 2.61 -11.79
CA THR A 134 3.00 4.02 -11.53
C THR A 134 4.25 4.89 -11.53
N ARG A 135 5.36 4.40 -10.95
CA ARG A 135 6.63 5.10 -10.88
C ARG A 135 7.23 5.39 -12.25
N HIS A 136 7.10 4.48 -13.21
CA HIS A 136 7.64 4.64 -14.58
C HIS A 136 6.58 5.05 -15.61
N THR A 137 5.43 5.51 -15.16
CA THR A 137 4.40 6.11 -16.02
C THR A 137 4.03 7.49 -15.49
N ARG A 138 3.02 7.57 -14.63
CA ARG A 138 2.47 8.86 -14.19
C ARG A 138 3.43 9.67 -13.33
N ALA A 139 4.25 9.05 -12.50
CA ALA A 139 5.22 9.81 -11.72
C ALA A 139 6.31 10.45 -12.61
N GLU A 140 6.69 9.83 -13.74
CA GLU A 140 7.63 10.43 -14.70
C GLU A 140 6.97 11.53 -15.53
N GLU A 141 5.66 11.41 -15.84
CA GLU A 141 4.90 12.50 -16.46
C GLU A 141 4.74 13.70 -15.51
N GLU A 142 4.46 13.47 -14.22
CA GLU A 142 4.29 14.54 -13.22
C GLU A 142 5.58 15.29 -12.87
N THR A 143 6.74 14.69 -13.12
CA THR A 143 8.05 15.28 -12.82
C THR A 143 8.72 15.87 -14.06
N ASP A 144 7.99 16.00 -15.16
CA ASP A 144 8.41 16.48 -16.49
C ASP A 144 9.58 15.70 -17.13
N ARG A 145 10.08 14.66 -16.46
CA ARG A 145 11.17 13.79 -16.95
C ARG A 145 10.76 13.05 -18.20
N ALA A 146 9.50 12.60 -18.26
CA ALA A 146 9.00 11.91 -19.42
C ALA A 146 8.91 12.82 -20.66
N GLU A 147 8.79 14.14 -20.50
CA GLU A 147 8.85 15.10 -21.61
C GLU A 147 10.29 15.20 -22.17
N LEU A 148 11.29 15.29 -21.30
CA LEU A 148 12.71 15.27 -21.69
C LEU A 148 13.11 13.96 -22.39
N LEU A 149 12.55 12.83 -21.97
CA LEU A 149 12.79 11.55 -22.64
C LEU A 149 12.09 11.50 -24.01
N ARG A 150 10.91 12.09 -24.15
CA ARG A 150 10.16 12.15 -25.41
C ARG A 150 10.76 13.11 -26.44
N SER A 151 11.51 14.13 -26.01
CA SER A 151 12.26 14.98 -26.94
C SER A 151 13.50 14.30 -27.53
N SER A 152 13.87 13.13 -27.00
CA SER A 152 14.94 12.27 -27.54
C SER A 152 14.41 11.26 -28.57
N ILE A 153 15.30 10.38 -29.08
CA ILE A 153 14.99 9.37 -30.12
C ILE A 153 14.24 8.17 -29.51
N VAL A 154 13.06 8.41 -28.93
CA VAL A 154 12.25 7.41 -28.23
C VAL A 154 10.87 7.32 -28.87
N GLY A 155 10.46 6.10 -29.22
CA GLY A 155 9.16 5.84 -29.83
C GLY A 155 7.99 6.00 -28.85
N ARG A 156 6.80 6.30 -29.38
CA ARG A 156 5.60 6.60 -28.57
C ARG A 156 5.18 5.49 -27.59
N HIS A 157 5.47 4.23 -27.93
CA HIS A 157 5.12 3.03 -27.14
C HIS A 157 6.32 2.49 -26.34
N ALA A 158 7.50 3.08 -26.50
CA ALA A 158 8.72 2.59 -25.88
C ALA A 158 8.66 2.64 -24.35
N ALA A 159 8.10 3.71 -23.78
CA ALA A 159 7.95 3.86 -22.32
C ALA A 159 6.99 2.81 -21.73
N GLY A 160 5.83 2.59 -22.38
CA GLY A 160 4.89 1.55 -21.95
C GLY A 160 5.50 0.15 -22.04
N ALA A 161 6.19 -0.14 -23.14
CA ALA A 161 6.88 -1.41 -23.34
C ALA A 161 8.02 -1.64 -22.31
N SER A 162 8.85 -0.63 -22.05
CA SER A 162 9.92 -0.73 -21.05
C SER A 162 9.38 -0.94 -19.64
N THR A 163 8.26 -0.29 -19.31
CA THR A 163 7.62 -0.42 -17.99
C THR A 163 7.03 -1.82 -17.80
N MET A 164 6.31 -2.35 -18.80
CA MET A 164 5.76 -3.70 -18.72
C MET A 164 6.85 -4.78 -18.76
N ALA A 165 7.91 -4.59 -19.55
CA ALA A 165 9.06 -5.48 -19.53
C ALA A 165 9.80 -5.43 -18.17
N GLY A 166 9.92 -4.24 -17.57
CA GLY A 166 10.48 -4.08 -16.22
C GLY A 166 9.67 -4.80 -15.16
N ALA A 167 8.33 -4.70 -15.23
CA ALA A 167 7.42 -5.45 -14.38
C ALA A 167 7.56 -6.96 -14.57
N LEU A 168 7.67 -7.43 -15.81
CA LEU A 168 7.89 -8.85 -16.09
C LEU A 168 9.22 -9.34 -15.48
N VAL A 169 10.31 -8.59 -15.67
CA VAL A 169 11.63 -8.93 -15.08
C VAL A 169 11.56 -8.97 -13.56
N ALA A 170 10.91 -8.00 -12.92
CA ALA A 170 10.74 -7.96 -11.47
C ALA A 170 9.96 -9.17 -10.94
N ASN A 171 8.84 -9.50 -11.58
CA ASN A 171 8.01 -10.64 -11.22
C ASN A 171 8.73 -11.98 -11.45
N LEU A 172 9.43 -12.13 -12.57
CA LEU A 172 10.25 -13.31 -12.86
C LEU A 172 11.38 -13.47 -11.85
N ALA A 173 12.05 -12.39 -11.47
CA ALA A 173 13.12 -12.44 -10.47
C ALA A 173 12.59 -12.85 -9.08
N ALA A 174 11.45 -12.30 -8.66
CA ALA A 174 10.78 -12.70 -7.41
C ALA A 174 10.35 -14.17 -7.44
N ALA A 175 9.70 -14.61 -8.52
CA ALA A 175 9.29 -16.00 -8.70
C ALA A 175 10.50 -16.94 -8.73
N THR A 176 11.59 -16.56 -9.41
CA THR A 176 12.84 -17.36 -9.45
C THR A 176 13.45 -17.51 -8.05
N ALA A 177 13.49 -16.43 -7.26
CA ALA A 177 14.00 -16.49 -5.89
C ALA A 177 13.17 -17.43 -5.01
N VAL A 178 11.83 -17.37 -5.13
CA VAL A 178 10.90 -18.30 -4.46
C VAL A 178 11.14 -19.74 -4.93
N THR A 179 11.22 -19.98 -6.25
CA THR A 179 11.45 -21.31 -6.82
C THR A 179 12.75 -21.92 -6.32
N VAL A 180 13.87 -21.18 -6.41
CA VAL A 180 15.17 -21.67 -5.95
C VAL A 180 15.13 -22.03 -4.46
N GLY A 181 14.51 -21.18 -3.63
CA GLY A 181 14.41 -21.44 -2.20
C GLY A 181 13.52 -22.63 -1.85
N LEU A 182 12.34 -22.77 -2.47
CA LEU A 182 11.44 -23.91 -2.23
C LEU A 182 12.05 -25.23 -2.71
N LEU A 183 12.70 -25.25 -3.87
CA LEU A 183 13.42 -26.43 -4.34
C LEU A 183 14.60 -26.80 -3.42
N ALA A 184 15.31 -25.80 -2.90
CA ALA A 184 16.39 -26.03 -1.93
C ALA A 184 15.88 -26.60 -0.60
N LEU A 185 14.64 -26.28 -0.22
CA LEU A 185 13.95 -26.85 0.94
C LEU A 185 13.29 -28.21 0.64
N GLY A 186 13.42 -28.75 -0.58
CA GLY A 186 12.92 -30.08 -0.94
C GLY A 186 11.45 -30.14 -1.34
N PHE A 187 10.80 -29.00 -1.61
CA PHE A 187 9.43 -28.99 -2.12
C PHE A 187 9.35 -29.55 -3.54
N GLU A 188 8.19 -30.12 -3.88
CA GLU A 188 7.92 -30.70 -5.20
C GLU A 188 8.09 -29.68 -6.34
N VAL A 189 8.74 -30.11 -7.42
CA VAL A 189 9.01 -29.27 -8.60
C VAL A 189 7.74 -28.76 -9.25
N GLN A 190 6.73 -29.62 -9.39
CA GLN A 190 5.49 -29.29 -10.11
C GLN A 190 4.70 -28.20 -9.38
N GLY A 191 4.43 -28.38 -8.08
CA GLY A 191 3.77 -27.37 -7.25
C GLY A 191 4.57 -26.07 -7.16
N THR A 192 5.89 -26.16 -7.04
CA THR A 192 6.76 -24.97 -7.02
C THR A 192 6.68 -24.18 -8.33
N ALA A 193 6.69 -24.87 -9.48
CA ALA A 193 6.58 -24.24 -10.80
C ALA A 193 5.20 -23.60 -11.00
N ALA A 194 4.13 -24.27 -10.57
CA ALA A 194 2.78 -23.73 -10.63
C ALA A 194 2.62 -22.46 -9.77
N PHE A 195 3.20 -22.45 -8.57
CA PHE A 195 3.19 -21.26 -7.72
C PHE A 195 3.99 -20.11 -8.33
N ALA A 196 5.17 -20.38 -8.90
CA ALA A 196 5.96 -19.38 -9.60
C ALA A 196 5.19 -18.76 -10.78
N CYS A 197 4.50 -19.58 -11.57
CA CYS A 197 3.62 -19.11 -12.64
C CYS A 197 2.46 -18.26 -12.11
N ALA A 198 1.85 -18.65 -10.99
CA ALA A 198 0.80 -17.87 -10.33
C ALA A 198 1.29 -16.48 -9.92
N LEU A 199 2.46 -16.39 -9.29
CA LEU A 199 3.06 -15.11 -8.88
C LEU A 199 3.32 -14.19 -10.08
N VAL A 200 3.94 -14.71 -11.14
CA VAL A 200 4.21 -13.92 -12.35
C VAL A 200 2.91 -13.46 -13.01
N ALA A 201 1.95 -14.36 -13.16
CA ALA A 201 0.69 -14.08 -13.82
C ALA A 201 -0.13 -13.02 -13.04
N SER A 202 -0.28 -13.17 -11.73
CA SER A 202 -0.99 -12.19 -10.90
C SER A 202 -0.28 -10.84 -10.86
N GLY A 203 1.05 -10.81 -10.75
CA GLY A 203 1.83 -9.57 -10.81
C GLY A 203 1.63 -8.83 -12.13
N MET A 204 1.64 -9.55 -13.26
CA MET A 204 1.43 -8.97 -14.58
C MET A 204 0.00 -8.46 -14.82
N VAL A 205 -1.02 -9.10 -14.22
CA VAL A 205 -2.38 -8.59 -14.25
C VAL A 205 -2.45 -7.24 -13.53
N PHE A 206 -1.92 -7.13 -12.31
CA PHE A 206 -1.92 -5.86 -11.57
C PHE A 206 -1.02 -4.79 -12.19
N ALA A 207 0.09 -5.17 -12.83
CA ALA A 207 0.88 -4.26 -13.67
C ALA A 207 0.03 -3.67 -14.80
N SER A 208 -0.74 -4.51 -15.50
CA SER A 208 -1.58 -4.11 -16.63
C SER A 208 -2.79 -3.27 -16.19
N VAL A 209 -3.44 -3.62 -15.08
CA VAL A 209 -4.49 -2.81 -14.45
C VAL A 209 -3.94 -1.42 -14.12
N THR A 210 -2.75 -1.36 -13.52
CA THR A 210 -2.10 -0.09 -13.19
C THR A 210 -1.77 0.73 -14.44
N LEU A 211 -1.37 0.10 -15.53
CA LEU A 211 -1.11 0.78 -16.80
C LEU A 211 -2.39 1.41 -17.37
N VAL A 212 -3.54 0.75 -17.24
CA VAL A 212 -4.86 1.31 -17.59
C VAL A 212 -5.21 2.47 -16.65
N CYS A 213 -5.08 2.28 -15.33
CA CYS A 213 -5.30 3.34 -14.34
C CYS A 213 -4.41 4.56 -14.60
N ALA A 214 -3.17 4.34 -15.05
CA ALA A 214 -2.27 5.39 -15.45
C ALA A 214 -2.84 6.18 -16.62
N GLN A 215 -3.47 5.58 -17.64
CA GLN A 215 -4.08 6.38 -18.71
C GLN A 215 -5.30 7.18 -18.25
N ILE A 216 -6.08 6.62 -17.32
CA ILE A 216 -7.30 7.25 -16.81
C ILE A 216 -6.99 8.43 -15.88
N ALA A 217 -6.04 8.24 -14.98
CA ALA A 217 -5.68 9.22 -13.96
C ALA A 217 -4.79 10.35 -14.50
N SER A 218 -4.97 11.56 -13.98
CA SER A 218 -4.09 12.70 -14.24
C SER A 218 -2.88 12.77 -13.31
N THR A 219 -2.86 11.97 -12.25
CA THR A 219 -1.78 11.99 -11.24
C THR A 219 -1.33 10.57 -10.89
N GLY A 220 -0.06 10.41 -10.49
CA GLY A 220 0.47 9.15 -10.01
C GLY A 220 -0.27 8.69 -8.76
N ARG A 221 -0.63 9.61 -7.88
CA ARG A 221 -1.42 9.31 -6.67
C ARG A 221 -2.79 8.73 -7.00
N THR A 222 -3.53 9.32 -7.94
CA THR A 222 -4.83 8.79 -8.36
C THR A 222 -4.68 7.46 -9.10
N SER A 223 -3.64 7.29 -9.92
CA SER A 223 -3.33 6.02 -10.59
C SER A 223 -3.12 4.89 -9.57
N THR A 224 -2.23 5.10 -8.58
CA THR A 224 -2.01 4.14 -7.49
C THR A 224 -3.30 3.88 -6.71
N GLY A 225 -4.07 4.92 -6.38
CA GLY A 225 -5.32 4.77 -5.64
C GLY A 225 -6.34 3.88 -6.35
N LEU A 226 -6.53 4.06 -7.66
CA LEU A 226 -7.42 3.23 -8.47
C LEU A 226 -6.92 1.78 -8.57
N ALA A 227 -5.61 1.59 -8.77
CA ALA A 227 -5.02 0.26 -8.88
C ALA A 227 -5.07 -0.51 -7.54
N MET A 228 -4.82 0.16 -6.42
CA MET A 228 -4.98 -0.41 -5.08
C MET A 228 -6.44 -0.72 -4.76
N ALA A 229 -7.39 0.12 -5.20
CA ALA A 229 -8.82 -0.17 -5.08
C ALA A 229 -9.22 -1.40 -5.89
N ALA A 230 -8.67 -1.59 -7.10
CA ALA A 230 -8.88 -2.80 -7.90
C ALA A 230 -8.30 -4.06 -7.21
N LEU A 231 -7.14 -3.94 -6.57
CA LEU A 231 -6.57 -5.02 -5.73
C LEU A 231 -7.47 -5.34 -4.53
N GLY A 232 -7.94 -4.33 -3.80
CA GLY A 232 -8.88 -4.52 -2.68
C GLY A 232 -10.21 -5.14 -3.11
N LEU A 233 -10.76 -4.70 -4.25
CA LEU A 233 -11.97 -5.31 -4.83
C LEU A 233 -11.73 -6.77 -5.23
N SER A 234 -10.57 -7.08 -5.82
CA SER A 234 -10.16 -8.44 -6.14
C SER A 234 -10.11 -9.31 -4.87
N PHE A 235 -9.56 -8.79 -3.78
CA PHE A 235 -9.56 -9.50 -2.49
C PHE A 235 -10.98 -9.76 -1.99
N GLY A 236 -11.86 -8.75 -2.01
CA GLY A 236 -13.25 -8.88 -1.56
C GLY A 236 -14.06 -9.87 -2.39
N LEU A 237 -13.97 -9.81 -3.73
CA LEU A 237 -14.64 -10.75 -4.64
C LEU A 237 -14.18 -12.19 -4.41
N ARG A 238 -12.88 -12.38 -4.15
CA ARG A 238 -12.31 -13.67 -3.79
C ARG A 238 -12.85 -14.18 -2.45
N ALA A 239 -12.76 -13.36 -1.41
CA ALA A 239 -13.26 -13.69 -0.08
C ALA A 239 -14.73 -14.12 -0.09
N VAL A 240 -15.60 -13.32 -0.71
CA VAL A 240 -17.03 -13.66 -0.82
C VAL A 240 -17.24 -14.92 -1.66
N GLY A 241 -16.51 -15.05 -2.78
CA GLY A 241 -16.63 -16.20 -3.66
C GLY A 241 -16.22 -17.52 -3.03
N ASP A 242 -15.16 -17.51 -2.24
CA ASP A 242 -14.64 -18.72 -1.61
C ASP A 242 -15.47 -19.13 -0.38
N VAL A 243 -16.03 -18.18 0.38
CA VAL A 243 -16.95 -18.48 1.48
C VAL A 243 -18.30 -18.99 0.99
N THR A 244 -18.85 -18.38 -0.06
CA THR A 244 -20.21 -18.71 -0.54
C THR A 244 -20.25 -19.82 -1.59
N GLY A 245 -19.12 -20.14 -2.22
CA GLY A 245 -19.05 -21.11 -3.33
C GLY A 245 -19.75 -20.65 -4.62
N ASN A 246 -20.17 -19.40 -4.72
CA ASN A 246 -21.00 -18.89 -5.83
C ASN A 246 -20.24 -18.53 -7.11
N GLY A 247 -18.92 -18.75 -7.14
CA GLY A 247 -18.06 -18.46 -8.29
C GLY A 247 -17.55 -17.02 -8.40
N MET A 248 -17.86 -16.12 -7.46
CA MET A 248 -17.31 -14.74 -7.47
C MET A 248 -15.77 -14.70 -7.42
N SER A 249 -15.11 -15.73 -6.89
CA SER A 249 -13.66 -15.82 -6.89
C SER A 249 -13.05 -15.92 -8.29
N TRP A 250 -13.83 -16.33 -9.30
CA TRP A 250 -13.42 -16.29 -10.71
C TRP A 250 -13.44 -14.88 -11.33
N LEU A 251 -13.96 -13.87 -10.64
CA LEU A 251 -13.82 -12.47 -11.06
C LEU A 251 -12.57 -11.80 -10.47
N SER A 252 -11.82 -12.53 -9.64
CA SER A 252 -10.67 -12.01 -8.91
C SER A 252 -9.34 -12.48 -9.50
N PRO A 253 -8.47 -11.55 -9.92
CA PRO A 253 -7.07 -11.86 -10.23
C PRO A 253 -6.31 -12.61 -9.13
N ILE A 254 -6.65 -12.37 -7.85
CA ILE A 254 -6.11 -13.12 -6.71
C ILE A 254 -6.66 -14.56 -6.72
N GLY A 255 -7.97 -14.71 -6.94
CA GLY A 255 -8.62 -16.02 -7.04
C GLY A 255 -8.06 -16.88 -8.19
N TRP A 256 -7.73 -16.29 -9.34
CA TRP A 256 -7.07 -17.02 -10.44
C TRP A 256 -5.71 -17.59 -10.04
N GLY A 257 -4.91 -16.84 -9.28
CA GLY A 257 -3.61 -17.29 -8.78
C GLY A 257 -3.74 -18.50 -7.87
N GLN A 258 -4.72 -18.50 -6.96
CA GLN A 258 -5.02 -19.64 -6.08
C GLN A 258 -5.64 -20.81 -6.84
N ALA A 259 -6.49 -20.55 -7.84
CA ALA A 259 -7.17 -21.57 -8.63
C ALA A 259 -6.24 -22.39 -9.53
N ILE A 260 -4.96 -22.00 -9.68
CA ILE A 260 -3.91 -22.83 -10.28
C ILE A 260 -3.60 -24.05 -9.42
N ARG A 261 -3.89 -24.00 -8.11
CA ARG A 261 -3.74 -25.12 -7.15
C ARG A 261 -2.32 -25.71 -7.09
N ALA A 262 -1.34 -24.86 -6.82
CA ALA A 262 0.01 -25.33 -6.55
C ALA A 262 0.01 -26.34 -5.39
N PHE A 263 0.63 -27.50 -5.57
CA PHE A 263 0.67 -28.61 -4.60
C PHE A 263 -0.70 -29.27 -4.31
N ALA A 264 -1.68 -29.08 -5.20
CA ALA A 264 -3.05 -29.56 -5.02
C ALA A 264 -3.72 -29.90 -6.37
N ASP A 265 -3.10 -30.79 -7.15
CA ASP A 265 -3.47 -31.13 -8.54
C ASP A 265 -3.54 -29.90 -9.44
N GLU A 266 -2.37 -29.50 -9.95
CA GLU A 266 -2.19 -28.23 -10.66
C GLU A 266 -3.13 -28.08 -11.87
N ARG A 267 -3.86 -26.97 -11.90
CA ARG A 267 -4.79 -26.62 -12.97
C ARG A 267 -4.13 -25.65 -13.94
N TRP A 268 -3.17 -26.13 -14.72
CA TRP A 268 -2.36 -25.33 -15.66
C TRP A 268 -3.19 -24.49 -16.65
N TRP A 269 -4.36 -24.97 -17.07
CA TRP A 269 -5.22 -24.22 -17.99
C TRP A 269 -5.69 -22.88 -17.43
N VAL A 270 -5.75 -22.74 -16.10
CA VAL A 270 -6.17 -21.49 -15.43
C VAL A 270 -5.25 -20.33 -15.79
N LEU A 271 -3.97 -20.58 -16.10
CA LEU A 271 -3.01 -19.55 -16.54
C LEU A 271 -3.44 -18.81 -17.81
N VAL A 272 -4.31 -19.40 -18.64
CA VAL A 272 -4.86 -18.71 -19.81
C VAL A 272 -5.63 -17.45 -19.39
N ILE A 273 -6.31 -17.46 -18.25
CA ILE A 273 -7.14 -16.34 -17.78
C ILE A 273 -6.28 -15.09 -17.44
N PRO A 274 -5.29 -15.15 -16.52
CA PRO A 274 -4.46 -13.99 -16.22
C PRO A 274 -3.60 -13.55 -17.41
N VAL A 275 -3.15 -14.48 -18.27
CA VAL A 275 -2.38 -14.13 -19.48
C VAL A 275 -3.25 -13.35 -20.46
N THR A 276 -4.47 -13.82 -20.75
CA THR A 276 -5.40 -13.13 -21.65
C THR A 276 -5.85 -11.78 -21.07
N ALA A 277 -6.12 -11.70 -19.77
CA ALA A 277 -6.41 -10.45 -19.09
C ALA A 277 -5.24 -9.45 -19.17
N THR A 278 -4.01 -9.90 -18.95
CA THR A 278 -2.78 -9.07 -19.07
C THR A 278 -2.66 -8.50 -20.48
N VAL A 279 -2.82 -9.32 -21.51
CA VAL A 279 -2.74 -8.88 -22.92
C VAL A 279 -3.86 -7.89 -23.24
N ALA A 280 -5.10 -8.19 -22.86
CA ALA A 280 -6.26 -7.34 -23.12
C ALA A 280 -6.16 -5.98 -22.41
N LEU A 281 -5.73 -5.95 -21.15
CA LEU A 281 -5.54 -4.73 -20.37
C LEU A 281 -4.37 -3.89 -20.89
N THR A 282 -3.25 -4.53 -21.25
CA THR A 282 -2.10 -3.84 -21.84
C THR A 282 -2.48 -3.24 -23.20
N ALA A 283 -3.17 -3.99 -24.05
CA ALA A 283 -3.67 -3.49 -25.33
C ALA A 283 -4.63 -2.31 -25.13
N SER A 284 -5.58 -2.43 -24.20
CA SER A 284 -6.50 -1.35 -23.83
C SER A 284 -5.72 -0.11 -23.38
N ALA A 285 -4.73 -0.24 -22.50
CA ALA A 285 -3.92 0.89 -22.06
C ALA A 285 -3.15 1.54 -23.22
N THR A 286 -2.61 0.76 -24.17
CA THR A 286 -1.94 1.32 -25.36
C THR A 286 -2.89 2.04 -26.30
N ALA A 287 -4.14 1.55 -26.43
CA ALA A 287 -5.17 2.22 -27.21
C ALA A 287 -5.59 3.53 -26.53
N LEU A 288 -5.82 3.51 -25.22
CA LEU A 288 -6.13 4.71 -24.43
C LEU A 288 -5.00 5.75 -24.54
N ALA A 289 -3.74 5.32 -24.45
CA ALA A 289 -2.58 6.21 -24.60
C ALA A 289 -2.49 6.88 -25.99
N ALA A 290 -3.09 6.29 -27.03
CA ALA A 290 -3.10 6.86 -28.38
C ALA A 290 -4.15 7.98 -28.54
N HIS A 291 -5.17 8.04 -27.67
CA HIS A 291 -6.24 9.03 -27.70
C HIS A 291 -6.07 10.14 -26.66
N ARG A 292 -5.04 10.05 -25.81
CA ARG A 292 -4.81 10.94 -24.68
C ARG A 292 -3.64 11.87 -24.96
N ASP A 293 -3.83 13.16 -24.69
CA ASP A 293 -2.74 14.13 -24.71
C ASP A 293 -1.74 13.86 -23.58
N PHE A 294 -0.46 14.09 -23.86
CA PHE A 294 0.60 13.89 -22.89
C PHE A 294 0.41 14.81 -21.67
N GLY A 295 0.66 14.30 -20.45
CA GLY A 295 0.38 15.03 -19.21
C GLY A 295 -1.11 15.12 -18.83
N ALA A 296 -2.05 14.97 -19.76
CA ALA A 296 -3.49 14.93 -19.45
C ALA A 296 -3.92 13.55 -18.93
N GLY A 297 -4.92 13.48 -18.06
CA GLY A 297 -5.66 12.24 -17.75
C GLY A 297 -6.93 12.15 -18.59
N MET A 298 -7.48 10.96 -18.81
CA MET A 298 -8.80 10.84 -19.46
C MET A 298 -9.94 11.30 -18.56
N LEU A 299 -9.76 11.22 -17.24
CA LEU A 299 -10.67 11.87 -16.30
C LEU A 299 -10.51 13.39 -16.43
N PRO A 300 -11.56 14.10 -16.89
CA PRO A 300 -11.47 15.54 -17.05
C PRO A 300 -11.18 16.19 -15.70
N GLN A 301 -10.19 17.09 -15.67
CA GLN A 301 -9.99 17.95 -14.52
C GLN A 301 -11.21 18.89 -14.46
N ARG A 302 -12.04 18.75 -13.43
CA ARG A 302 -13.14 19.69 -13.19
C ARG A 302 -12.52 21.09 -13.03
N ALA A 303 -13.06 22.09 -13.73
CA ALA A 303 -12.60 23.48 -13.71
C ALA A 303 -12.62 24.15 -12.31
N GLY A 304 -12.95 23.40 -11.25
CA GLY A 304 -13.15 23.93 -9.91
C GLY A 304 -14.45 24.72 -9.82
N ARG A 305 -14.68 25.34 -8.67
CA ARG A 305 -15.73 26.35 -8.50
C ARG A 305 -15.13 27.70 -8.88
N GLU A 306 -15.91 28.55 -9.55
CA GLU A 306 -15.48 29.91 -9.91
C GLU A 306 -15.00 30.72 -8.69
N ALA A 307 -15.70 30.56 -7.55
CA ALA A 307 -15.28 31.09 -6.26
C ALA A 307 -14.77 29.97 -5.35
N ALA A 308 -13.57 30.17 -4.81
CA ALA A 308 -13.09 29.35 -3.71
C ALA A 308 -13.95 29.61 -2.46
N THR A 309 -14.36 28.54 -1.81
CA THR A 309 -15.00 28.56 -0.50
C THR A 309 -14.12 29.28 0.54
N PRO A 310 -14.70 30.07 1.48
CA PRO A 310 -13.93 30.90 2.42
C PRO A 310 -12.89 30.14 3.26
N TRP A 311 -13.10 28.86 3.59
CA TRP A 311 -12.12 28.07 4.35
C TRP A 311 -10.74 27.94 3.67
N LEU A 312 -10.65 28.07 2.34
CA LEU A 312 -9.41 27.97 1.57
C LEU A 312 -8.57 29.26 1.64
N SER A 313 -9.08 30.32 2.26
CA SER A 313 -8.26 31.49 2.61
C SER A 313 -7.29 31.21 3.78
N SER A 314 -7.43 30.06 4.44
CA SER A 314 -6.61 29.64 5.58
C SER A 314 -5.69 28.46 5.23
N VAL A 315 -4.52 28.43 5.86
CA VAL A 315 -3.57 27.32 5.74
C VAL A 315 -4.13 26.02 6.33
N LEU A 316 -5.08 26.12 7.26
CA LEU A 316 -5.82 24.99 7.80
C LEU A 316 -6.78 24.38 6.77
N GLY A 317 -7.55 25.22 6.08
CA GLY A 317 -8.44 24.74 5.01
C GLY A 317 -7.65 24.10 3.86
N LEU A 318 -6.48 24.64 3.53
CA LEU A 318 -5.56 23.99 2.57
C LEU A 318 -5.08 22.63 3.08
N ALA A 319 -4.61 22.54 4.34
CA ALA A 319 -4.15 21.28 4.93
C ALA A 319 -5.27 20.22 4.95
N VAL A 320 -6.50 20.58 5.33
CA VAL A 320 -7.67 19.69 5.26
C VAL A 320 -7.90 19.22 3.83
N ARG A 321 -7.87 20.12 2.84
CA ARG A 321 -8.09 19.76 1.43
C ARG A 321 -7.02 18.79 0.91
N LEU A 322 -5.77 18.95 1.33
CA LEU A 322 -4.66 18.09 0.93
C LEU A 322 -4.71 16.71 1.60
N GLN A 323 -5.17 16.64 2.86
CA GLN A 323 -5.17 15.39 3.63
C GLN A 323 -6.49 14.60 3.56
N ARG A 324 -7.63 15.24 3.26
CA ARG A 324 -8.96 14.59 3.31
C ARG A 324 -9.06 13.26 2.57
N GLY A 325 -8.43 13.15 1.39
CA GLY A 325 -8.46 11.93 0.59
C GLY A 325 -7.69 10.79 1.25
N ALA A 326 -6.55 11.11 1.87
CA ALA A 326 -5.77 10.14 2.63
C ALA A 326 -6.51 9.73 3.91
N ILE A 327 -7.05 10.69 4.66
CA ILE A 327 -7.86 10.41 5.87
C ILE A 327 -9.02 9.48 5.52
N PHE A 328 -9.79 9.82 4.48
CA PHE A 328 -10.91 8.98 4.04
C PHE A 328 -10.48 7.56 3.67
N GLY A 329 -9.40 7.40 2.91
CA GLY A 329 -8.86 6.08 2.55
C GLY A 329 -8.42 5.26 3.76
N TRP A 330 -7.73 5.89 4.72
CA TRP A 330 -7.32 5.23 5.96
C TRP A 330 -8.50 4.89 6.88
N CYS A 331 -9.50 5.77 6.97
CA CYS A 331 -10.73 5.49 7.71
C CYS A 331 -11.43 4.25 7.16
N ILE A 332 -11.59 4.14 5.84
CA ILE A 332 -12.18 2.95 5.21
C ILE A 332 -11.31 1.73 5.45
N GLY A 333 -10.00 1.82 5.19
CA GLY A 333 -9.09 0.68 5.32
C GLY A 333 -9.05 0.11 6.73
N VAL A 334 -8.88 0.97 7.73
CA VAL A 334 -8.82 0.57 9.15
C VAL A 334 -10.19 0.09 9.65
N ALA A 335 -11.30 0.72 9.23
CA ALA A 335 -12.63 0.24 9.60
C ALA A 335 -12.93 -1.14 9.00
N LEU A 336 -12.66 -1.35 7.71
CA LEU A 336 -12.86 -2.66 7.08
C LEU A 336 -11.97 -3.74 7.69
N PHE A 337 -10.71 -3.41 7.99
CA PHE A 337 -9.80 -4.32 8.67
C PHE A 337 -10.28 -4.64 10.10
N GLY A 338 -10.82 -3.64 10.80
CA GLY A 338 -11.51 -3.83 12.07
C GLY A 338 -12.69 -4.79 11.94
N VAL A 339 -13.61 -4.58 11.00
CA VAL A 339 -14.76 -5.48 10.75
C VAL A 339 -14.28 -6.91 10.52
N PHE A 340 -13.24 -7.08 9.71
CA PHE A 340 -12.64 -8.38 9.46
C PHE A 340 -12.17 -9.04 10.76
N TYR A 341 -11.31 -8.39 11.55
CA TYR A 341 -10.81 -8.96 12.80
C TYR A 341 -11.92 -9.21 13.83
N GLY A 342 -12.88 -8.29 13.93
CA GLY A 342 -14.02 -8.43 14.83
C GLY A 342 -14.86 -9.66 14.48
N ALA A 343 -15.06 -9.95 13.19
CA ALA A 343 -15.85 -11.09 12.76
C ALA A 343 -15.28 -12.46 13.16
N ILE A 344 -13.99 -12.51 13.51
CA ILE A 344 -13.28 -13.72 13.96
C ILE A 344 -13.45 -13.95 15.48
N ALA A 345 -14.01 -13.00 16.21
CA ALA A 345 -14.06 -13.05 17.68
C ALA A 345 -14.71 -14.34 18.23
N ASN A 346 -15.83 -14.78 17.61
CA ASN A 346 -16.50 -16.03 17.99
C ASN A 346 -15.69 -17.29 17.62
N GLU A 347 -14.84 -17.24 16.60
CA GLU A 347 -13.99 -18.38 16.24
C GLU A 347 -12.89 -18.63 17.27
N ALA A 348 -12.35 -17.57 17.89
CA ALA A 348 -11.39 -17.70 18.98
C ALA A 348 -12.01 -18.46 20.18
N GLU A 349 -13.28 -18.20 20.48
CA GLU A 349 -14.02 -18.90 21.54
C GLU A 349 -14.22 -20.38 21.20
N LYS A 350 -14.62 -20.69 19.95
CA LYS A 350 -14.76 -22.07 19.47
C LYS A 350 -13.45 -22.85 19.52
N MET A 351 -12.34 -22.25 19.09
CA MET A 351 -11.02 -22.90 19.11
C MET A 351 -10.60 -23.33 20.51
N VAL A 352 -10.98 -22.58 21.55
CA VAL A 352 -10.71 -22.95 22.94
C VAL A 352 -11.71 -23.98 23.45
N ALA A 353 -13.00 -23.85 23.11
CA ALA A 353 -14.03 -24.83 23.48
C ALA A 353 -13.74 -26.24 22.92
N ASP A 354 -13.11 -26.31 21.73
CA ASP A 354 -12.71 -27.56 21.10
C ASP A 354 -11.40 -28.14 21.67
N ASN A 355 -10.72 -27.42 22.58
CA ASN A 355 -9.46 -27.84 23.20
C ASN A 355 -9.53 -27.79 24.75
N PRO A 356 -9.76 -28.94 25.41
CA PRO A 356 -9.92 -29.02 26.86
C PRO A 356 -8.74 -28.47 27.68
N ASP A 357 -7.51 -28.54 27.15
CA ASP A 357 -6.31 -28.03 27.82
C ASP A 357 -6.25 -26.50 27.80
N LEU A 358 -6.67 -25.88 26.68
CA LEU A 358 -6.78 -24.42 26.57
C LEU A 358 -7.94 -23.90 27.43
N GLU A 359 -9.07 -24.61 27.43
CA GLU A 359 -10.21 -24.26 28.27
C GLU A 359 -9.83 -24.26 29.76
N ALA A 360 -9.13 -25.31 30.22
CA ALA A 360 -8.64 -25.41 31.60
C ALA A 360 -7.62 -24.29 31.93
N PHE A 361 -6.74 -23.93 31.00
CA PHE A 361 -5.79 -22.84 31.17
C PHE A 361 -6.48 -21.49 31.35
N PHE A 362 -7.45 -21.16 30.48
CA PHE A 362 -8.21 -19.91 30.58
C PHE A 362 -9.11 -19.87 31.81
N ALA A 363 -9.75 -20.99 32.17
CA ALA A 363 -10.56 -21.10 33.38
C ALA A 363 -9.72 -20.86 34.66
N GLN A 364 -8.46 -21.27 34.66
CA GLN A 364 -7.55 -21.08 35.79
C GLN A 364 -6.91 -19.68 35.83
N ALA A 365 -6.78 -19.01 34.68
CA ALA A 365 -6.23 -17.67 34.57
C ALA A 365 -7.16 -16.55 35.08
N GLY A 366 -8.48 -16.81 35.15
CA GLY A 366 -9.48 -16.00 35.86
C GLY A 366 -9.31 -14.48 35.71
N GLY A 367 -9.78 -13.90 34.61
CA GLY A 367 -9.68 -12.46 34.37
C GLY A 367 -10.64 -11.96 33.29
N ALA A 368 -10.27 -12.15 32.02
CA ALA A 368 -11.06 -11.77 30.85
C ALA A 368 -11.60 -13.01 30.12
N SER A 369 -12.73 -12.86 29.43
CA SER A 369 -13.18 -13.87 28.47
C SER A 369 -12.18 -14.01 27.32
N ILE A 370 -12.18 -15.17 26.66
CA ILE A 370 -11.34 -15.45 25.47
C ILE A 370 -11.60 -14.39 24.39
N THR A 371 -12.89 -14.05 24.21
CA THR A 371 -13.36 -13.03 23.29
C THR A 371 -12.80 -11.65 23.64
N GLU A 372 -12.80 -11.24 24.91
CA GLU A 372 -12.21 -9.96 25.34
C GLU A 372 -10.70 -9.92 25.15
N ALA A 373 -9.98 -11.00 25.49
CA ALA A 373 -8.53 -11.09 25.29
C ALA A 373 -8.14 -11.05 23.80
N PHE A 374 -8.92 -11.75 22.96
CA PHE A 374 -8.78 -11.70 21.51
C PHE A 374 -9.04 -10.29 20.97
N LEU A 375 -10.14 -9.65 21.39
CA LEU A 375 -10.50 -8.30 20.95
C LEU A 375 -9.49 -7.23 21.40
N ALA A 376 -8.90 -7.37 22.59
CA ALA A 376 -7.82 -6.50 23.05
C ALA A 376 -6.55 -6.64 22.18
N SER A 377 -6.22 -7.88 21.80
CA SER A 377 -5.11 -8.17 20.88
C SER A 377 -5.39 -7.62 19.48
N ALA A 378 -6.62 -7.81 18.98
CA ALA A 378 -7.06 -7.28 17.70
C ALA A 378 -7.04 -5.74 17.68
N ALA A 379 -7.50 -5.09 18.75
CA ALA A 379 -7.43 -3.64 18.91
C ALA A 379 -5.97 -3.13 18.83
N THR A 380 -5.03 -3.84 19.44
CA THR A 380 -3.59 -3.53 19.33
C THR A 380 -3.11 -3.58 17.87
N ILE A 381 -3.46 -4.62 17.12
CA ILE A 381 -3.10 -4.74 15.69
C ILE A 381 -3.71 -3.60 14.86
N VAL A 382 -5.00 -3.29 15.07
CA VAL A 382 -5.68 -2.20 14.38
C VAL A 382 -5.07 -0.83 14.74
N ALA A 383 -4.66 -0.64 15.99
CA ALA A 383 -3.98 0.58 16.46
C ALA A 383 -2.58 0.76 15.83
N LEU A 384 -1.83 -0.34 15.62
CA LEU A 384 -0.55 -0.31 14.91
C LEU A 384 -0.74 0.16 13.45
N LEU A 385 -1.83 -0.26 12.77
CA LEU A 385 -2.17 0.25 11.45
C LEU A 385 -2.51 1.75 11.47
N ALA A 386 -3.33 2.18 12.43
CA ALA A 386 -3.67 3.59 12.61
C ALA A 386 -2.44 4.47 12.92
N THR A 387 -1.40 3.90 13.54
CA THR A 387 -0.11 4.58 13.74
C THR A 387 0.60 4.88 12.42
N GLY A 388 0.54 3.96 11.46
CA GLY A 388 1.06 4.18 10.11
C GLY A 388 0.40 5.37 9.41
N PHE A 389 -0.92 5.55 9.60
CA PHE A 389 -1.63 6.77 9.16
C PHE A 389 -1.04 8.02 9.82
N ALA A 390 -0.91 8.03 11.15
CA ALA A 390 -0.51 9.23 11.90
C ALA A 390 0.90 9.70 11.49
N ILE A 391 1.85 8.77 11.37
CA ILE A 391 3.21 9.06 10.89
C ILE A 391 3.17 9.57 9.45
N SER A 392 2.43 8.91 8.55
CA SER A 392 2.31 9.33 7.15
C SER A 392 1.67 10.71 6.99
N ALA A 393 0.67 11.03 7.81
CA ALA A 393 -0.04 12.30 7.79
C ALA A 393 0.88 13.45 8.22
N VAL A 394 1.68 13.24 9.26
CA VAL A 394 2.69 14.21 9.72
C VAL A 394 3.82 14.37 8.70
N LEU A 395 4.38 13.27 8.19
CA LEU A 395 5.48 13.30 7.22
C LEU A 395 5.09 13.89 5.85
N ARG A 396 3.81 14.18 5.61
CA ARG A 396 3.39 15.02 4.49
C ARG A 396 4.09 16.37 4.48
N LEU A 397 4.38 16.94 5.65
CA LEU A 397 5.16 18.18 5.78
C LEU A 397 6.53 18.07 5.10
N ASN A 398 7.21 16.92 5.23
CA ASN A 398 8.47 16.66 4.54
C ASN A 398 8.28 16.59 3.02
N GLY A 399 7.21 15.94 2.56
CA GLY A 399 6.89 15.84 1.13
C GLY A 399 6.56 17.19 0.49
N GLU A 400 5.87 18.08 1.20
CA GLU A 400 5.62 19.45 0.73
C GLU A 400 6.92 20.26 0.62
N GLU A 401 7.82 20.12 1.60
CA GLU A 401 9.11 20.82 1.63
C GLU A 401 10.07 20.33 0.52
N VAL A 402 10.25 19.01 0.39
CA VAL A 402 11.15 18.41 -0.61
C VAL A 402 10.69 18.67 -2.05
N GLN A 403 9.39 18.91 -2.26
CA GLN A 403 8.82 19.19 -3.58
C GLN A 403 8.73 20.70 -3.87
N GLY A 404 9.32 21.56 -3.03
CA GLY A 404 9.38 23.01 -3.23
C GLY A 404 8.03 23.75 -3.08
N ARG A 405 6.93 23.03 -2.81
CA ARG A 405 5.59 23.64 -2.73
C ARG A 405 5.42 24.64 -1.59
N VAL A 406 6.22 24.48 -0.54
CA VAL A 406 6.17 25.34 0.65
C VAL A 406 6.70 26.74 0.34
N GLU A 407 7.59 26.89 -0.64
CA GLU A 407 8.19 28.18 -0.99
C GLU A 407 7.14 29.20 -1.44
N SER A 408 6.22 28.79 -2.33
CA SER A 408 5.12 29.65 -2.79
C SER A 408 4.17 30.04 -1.65
N LEU A 409 4.00 29.17 -0.64
CA LEU A 409 3.14 29.44 0.50
C LEU A 409 3.79 30.42 1.49
N LEU A 410 5.09 30.26 1.76
CA LEU A 410 5.84 31.10 2.69
C LEU A 410 6.23 32.47 2.10
N ALA A 411 6.08 32.66 0.79
CA ALA A 411 6.12 33.98 0.16
C ALA A 411 4.90 34.86 0.54
N ALA A 412 3.79 34.24 0.95
CA ALA A 412 2.63 34.92 1.51
C ALA A 412 2.86 35.25 3.01
N PRO A 413 2.02 36.08 3.67
CA PRO A 413 2.16 36.40 5.10
C PRO A 413 1.74 35.23 6.02
N VAL A 414 2.34 34.06 5.84
CA VAL A 414 2.11 32.83 6.59
C VAL A 414 3.37 32.45 7.35
N SER A 415 3.26 32.26 8.67
CA SER A 415 4.39 31.81 9.47
C SER A 415 4.64 30.31 9.33
N ARG A 416 5.91 29.89 9.42
CA ARG A 416 6.33 28.47 9.43
C ARG A 416 5.57 27.66 10.50
N VAL A 417 5.34 28.26 11.67
CA VAL A 417 4.61 27.63 12.78
C VAL A 417 3.13 27.47 12.47
N SER A 418 2.49 28.48 11.86
CA SER A 418 1.07 28.40 11.48
C SER A 418 0.82 27.35 10.41
N TRP A 419 1.75 27.19 9.47
CA TRP A 419 1.70 26.13 8.46
C TRP A 419 1.92 24.74 9.07
N ALA A 420 2.98 24.57 9.87
CA ALA A 420 3.28 23.30 10.51
C ALA A 420 2.15 22.86 11.48
N SER A 421 1.58 23.80 12.23
CA SER A 421 0.48 23.50 13.16
C SER A 421 -0.78 23.09 12.42
N SER A 422 -1.07 23.67 11.26
CA SER A 422 -2.26 23.30 10.49
C SER A 422 -2.20 21.84 10.02
N HIS A 423 -1.04 21.37 9.57
CA HIS A 423 -0.85 19.98 9.18
C HIS A 423 -0.88 19.03 10.38
N LEU A 424 -0.26 19.40 11.50
CA LEU A 424 -0.27 18.59 12.71
C LEU A 424 -1.69 18.45 13.28
N LEU A 425 -2.47 19.54 13.33
CA LEU A 425 -3.86 19.51 13.77
C LEU A 425 -4.72 18.60 12.91
N VAL A 426 -4.56 18.66 11.58
CA VAL A 426 -5.29 17.78 10.66
C VAL A 426 -4.87 16.32 10.82
N ALA A 427 -3.58 16.05 11.06
CA ALA A 427 -3.09 14.71 11.33
C ALA A 427 -3.64 14.14 12.65
N LEU A 428 -3.66 14.93 13.73
CA LEU A 428 -4.21 14.52 15.03
C LEU A 428 -5.73 14.35 14.99
N ALA A 429 -6.47 15.23 14.30
CA ALA A 429 -7.90 15.06 14.09
C ALA A 429 -8.19 13.81 13.23
N GLY A 430 -7.41 13.60 12.17
CA GLY A 430 -7.48 12.39 11.37
C GLY A 430 -7.18 11.12 12.17
N LEU A 431 -6.24 11.19 13.13
CA LEU A 431 -5.89 10.07 14.00
C LEU A 431 -7.11 9.62 14.82
N VAL A 432 -7.78 10.57 15.47
CA VAL A 432 -9.01 10.29 16.25
C VAL A 432 -10.11 9.69 15.36
N LEU A 433 -10.28 10.20 14.15
CA LEU A 433 -11.27 9.67 13.20
C LEU A 433 -10.93 8.24 12.75
N VAL A 434 -9.66 7.97 12.43
CA VAL A 434 -9.20 6.66 11.95
C VAL A 434 -9.29 5.63 13.07
N THR A 435 -8.87 5.94 14.29
CA THR A 435 -8.98 5.01 15.43
C THR A 435 -10.43 4.79 15.83
N GLY A 436 -11.24 5.85 15.91
CA GLY A 436 -12.66 5.75 16.23
C GLY A 436 -13.44 4.89 15.21
N LEU A 437 -13.21 5.08 13.91
CA LEU A 437 -13.80 4.24 12.86
C LEU A 437 -13.23 2.83 12.83
N GLY A 438 -11.96 2.64 13.20
CA GLY A 438 -11.37 1.33 13.46
C GLY A 438 -12.10 0.59 14.59
N GLY A 439 -12.41 1.28 15.68
CA GLY A 439 -13.20 0.74 16.80
C GLY A 439 -14.63 0.41 16.42
N ILE A 440 -15.28 1.26 15.63
CA ILE A 440 -16.60 0.94 15.05
C ILE A 440 -16.50 -0.32 14.20
N GLY A 441 -15.48 -0.42 13.33
CA GLY A 441 -15.26 -1.59 12.50
C GLY A 441 -15.10 -2.86 13.33
N LEU A 442 -14.15 -2.85 14.27
CA LEU A 442 -13.87 -3.98 15.17
C LEU A 442 -15.11 -4.41 15.95
N GLY A 443 -15.82 -3.45 16.54
CA GLY A 443 -17.02 -3.72 17.32
C GLY A 443 -18.21 -4.20 16.47
N VAL A 444 -18.40 -3.68 15.24
CA VAL A 444 -19.44 -4.16 14.32
C VAL A 444 -19.15 -5.60 13.89
N GLY A 445 -17.89 -5.93 13.58
CA GLY A 445 -17.49 -7.30 13.25
C GLY A 445 -17.73 -8.24 14.44
N ALA A 446 -17.31 -7.81 15.64
CA ALA A 446 -17.48 -8.58 16.87
C ALA A 446 -18.96 -8.83 17.16
N ALA A 447 -19.78 -7.77 17.18
CA ALA A 447 -21.22 -7.85 17.39
C ALA A 447 -21.93 -8.74 16.37
N ALA A 448 -21.52 -8.71 15.10
CA ALA A 448 -22.08 -9.56 14.07
C ALA A 448 -21.74 -11.05 14.29
N SER A 449 -20.58 -11.36 14.86
CA SER A 449 -20.12 -12.74 15.08
C SER A 449 -20.61 -13.36 16.39
N THR A 450 -20.75 -12.56 17.45
CA THR A 450 -21.15 -13.00 18.80
C THR A 450 -22.62 -12.73 19.11
N GLY A 451 -23.26 -11.82 18.38
CA GLY A 451 -24.63 -11.36 18.67
C GLY A 451 -24.72 -10.26 19.75
N ASP A 452 -23.58 -9.78 20.28
CA ASP A 452 -23.55 -8.74 21.32
C ASP A 452 -23.28 -7.34 20.74
N GLY A 453 -24.34 -6.52 20.70
CA GLY A 453 -24.27 -5.14 20.20
C GLY A 453 -23.48 -4.17 21.09
N GLU A 454 -23.26 -4.49 22.36
CA GLU A 454 -22.53 -3.62 23.29
C GLU A 454 -21.04 -3.49 22.91
N LEU A 455 -20.50 -4.52 22.27
CA LEU A 455 -19.12 -4.57 21.76
C LEU A 455 -18.79 -3.41 20.82
N VAL A 456 -19.78 -2.84 20.12
CA VAL A 456 -19.55 -1.64 19.28
C VAL A 456 -19.06 -0.46 20.12
N GLY A 457 -19.74 -0.17 21.23
CA GLY A 457 -19.37 0.93 22.11
C GLY A 457 -18.04 0.65 22.84
N GLN A 458 -17.87 -0.58 23.31
CA GLN A 458 -16.65 -1.00 24.01
C GLN A 458 -15.41 -0.92 23.11
N MET A 459 -15.51 -1.36 21.85
CA MET A 459 -14.38 -1.31 20.91
C MET A 459 -14.04 0.10 20.45
N VAL A 460 -15.02 1.00 20.36
CA VAL A 460 -14.75 2.43 20.16
C VAL A 460 -13.96 3.00 21.34
N GLY A 461 -14.36 2.69 22.57
CA GLY A 461 -13.64 3.09 23.78
C GLY A 461 -12.21 2.55 23.81
N ALA A 462 -12.04 1.25 23.55
CA ALA A 462 -10.75 0.58 23.49
C ALA A 462 -9.82 1.22 22.45
N MET A 463 -10.31 1.45 21.22
CA MET A 463 -9.52 2.07 20.16
C MET A 463 -9.18 3.53 20.42
N LEU A 464 -10.06 4.28 21.09
CA LEU A 464 -9.76 5.66 21.50
C LEU A 464 -8.73 5.74 22.62
N ALA A 465 -8.60 4.71 23.46
CA ALA A 465 -7.54 4.63 24.48
C ALA A 465 -6.13 4.58 23.85
N PHE A 466 -5.99 4.12 22.60
CA PHE A 466 -4.71 4.16 21.88
C PHE A 466 -4.32 5.56 21.38
N VAL A 467 -5.23 6.54 21.33
CA VAL A 467 -4.96 7.86 20.73
C VAL A 467 -3.75 8.56 21.37
N PRO A 468 -3.59 8.62 22.71
CA PRO A 468 -2.41 9.23 23.33
C PRO A 468 -1.10 8.53 22.93
N ALA A 469 -1.07 7.19 22.91
CA ALA A 469 0.10 6.42 22.50
C ALA A 469 0.49 6.70 21.03
N ILE A 470 -0.49 6.73 20.14
CA ILE A 470 -0.26 7.01 18.71
C ILE A 470 0.16 8.48 18.52
N ALA A 471 -0.40 9.41 19.30
CA ALA A 471 -0.01 10.81 19.29
C ALA A 471 1.46 11.02 19.70
N VAL A 472 2.01 10.21 20.61
CA VAL A 472 3.46 10.23 20.93
C VAL A 472 4.28 9.91 19.68
N LEU A 473 3.93 8.88 18.91
CA LEU A 473 4.65 8.51 17.69
C LEU A 473 4.47 9.56 16.58
N ALA A 474 3.27 10.13 16.43
CA ALA A 474 3.01 11.20 15.47
C ALA A 474 3.82 12.47 15.79
N THR A 475 3.85 12.88 17.06
CA THR A 475 4.58 14.08 17.51
C THR A 475 6.09 13.84 17.57
N PHE A 476 6.55 12.61 17.78
CA PHE A 476 7.94 12.21 17.56
C PHE A 476 8.34 12.36 16.09
N ALA A 477 7.53 11.87 15.15
CA ALA A 477 7.77 12.08 13.72
C ALA A 477 7.81 13.57 13.35
N PHE A 478 6.92 14.37 13.95
CA PHE A 478 6.88 15.81 13.77
C PHE A 478 8.15 16.49 14.28
N LEU A 479 8.61 16.14 15.50
CA LEU A 479 9.85 16.65 16.07
C LEU A 479 11.06 16.29 15.20
N LEU A 480 11.14 15.03 14.77
CA LEU A 480 12.23 14.53 13.96
C LEU A 480 12.29 15.25 12.60
N TRP A 481 11.14 15.42 11.94
CA TRP A 481 11.06 16.25 10.73
C TRP A 481 11.45 17.70 11.02
N ALA A 482 10.94 18.30 12.09
CA ALA A 482 11.17 19.70 12.43
C ALA A 482 12.65 20.00 12.73
N GLN A 483 13.39 19.08 13.33
CA GLN A 483 14.83 19.24 13.62
C GLN A 483 15.73 18.76 12.48
N LEU A 484 15.45 17.58 11.92
CA LEU A 484 16.33 16.85 11.01
C LEU A 484 15.53 16.28 9.83
N PRO A 485 15.06 17.12 8.89
CA PRO A 485 14.16 16.70 7.81
C PRO A 485 14.73 15.56 6.94
N ARG A 486 16.06 15.49 6.79
CA ARG A 486 16.75 14.39 6.08
C ARG A 486 16.54 13.01 6.71
N PHE A 487 16.25 12.96 8.01
CA PHE A 487 16.06 11.74 8.78
C PHE A 487 14.60 11.52 9.19
N ALA A 488 13.67 12.34 8.68
CA ALA A 488 12.26 12.25 9.04
C ALA A 488 11.67 10.85 8.84
N MET A 489 12.17 10.10 7.83
CA MET A 489 11.79 8.72 7.57
C MET A 489 12.19 7.72 8.66
N LEU A 490 13.16 8.04 9.54
CA LEU A 490 13.49 7.18 10.68
C LEU A 490 12.36 7.09 11.71
N ALA A 491 11.34 7.96 11.62
CA ALA A 491 10.12 7.81 12.42
C ALA A 491 9.44 6.43 12.22
N TRP A 492 9.58 5.82 11.03
CA TRP A 492 9.08 4.47 10.77
C TRP A 492 9.80 3.38 11.56
N ALA A 493 11.06 3.61 11.97
CA ALA A 493 11.77 2.68 12.85
C ALA A 493 11.14 2.63 14.25
N ALA A 494 10.60 3.76 14.74
CA ALA A 494 9.85 3.79 16.00
C ALA A 494 8.56 2.96 15.90
N LEU A 495 7.82 3.05 14.78
CA LEU A 495 6.68 2.16 14.53
C LEU A 495 7.11 0.69 14.45
N ALA A 496 8.18 0.39 13.71
CA ALA A 496 8.69 -0.99 13.62
C ALA A 496 9.02 -1.56 15.00
N TRP A 497 9.66 -0.77 15.87
CA TRP A 497 9.90 -1.14 17.26
C TRP A 497 8.60 -1.36 18.04
N THR A 498 7.62 -0.46 17.92
CA THR A 498 6.31 -0.60 18.56
C THR A 498 5.57 -1.86 18.09
N VAL A 499 5.68 -2.24 16.81
CA VAL A 499 5.13 -3.51 16.28
C VAL A 499 5.86 -4.70 16.90
N VAL A 500 7.19 -4.68 16.95
CA VAL A 500 7.98 -5.77 17.55
C VAL A 500 7.61 -5.97 19.02
N VAL A 501 7.54 -4.90 19.80
CA VAL A 501 7.15 -4.97 21.21
C VAL A 501 5.69 -5.41 21.36
N GLY A 502 4.75 -4.76 20.66
CA GLY A 502 3.31 -4.99 20.84
C GLY A 502 2.81 -6.34 20.33
N VAL A 503 3.51 -6.97 19.38
CA VAL A 503 3.10 -8.26 18.79
C VAL A 503 3.99 -9.41 19.25
N PHE A 504 5.29 -9.17 19.36
CA PHE A 504 6.28 -10.23 19.62
C PHE A 504 7.02 -10.06 20.95
N GLY A 505 6.71 -9.04 21.75
CA GLY A 505 7.46 -8.73 22.97
C GLY A 505 7.52 -9.89 23.96
N GLU A 506 6.39 -10.57 24.17
CA GLU A 506 6.32 -11.76 25.02
C GLU A 506 6.98 -12.97 24.38
N VAL A 507 6.74 -13.20 23.09
CA VAL A 507 7.27 -14.33 22.32
C VAL A 507 8.81 -14.31 22.32
N PHE A 508 9.39 -13.14 22.09
CA PHE A 508 10.85 -12.94 22.12
C PHE A 508 11.40 -12.73 23.53
N LYS A 509 10.55 -12.74 24.56
CA LYS A 509 10.93 -12.52 25.96
C LYS A 509 11.75 -11.24 26.15
N ILE A 510 11.33 -10.16 25.47
CA ILE A 510 11.99 -8.85 25.53
C ILE A 510 11.91 -8.34 26.99
N PRO A 511 13.03 -7.89 27.59
CA PRO A 511 13.01 -7.43 28.97
C PRO A 511 12.09 -6.22 29.15
N GLN A 512 11.42 -6.12 30.30
CA GLN A 512 10.37 -5.12 30.54
C GLN A 512 10.82 -3.69 30.28
N TRP A 513 12.02 -3.30 30.73
CA TRP A 513 12.55 -1.95 30.52
C TRP A 513 12.60 -1.55 29.04
N ALA A 514 12.81 -2.51 28.13
CA ALA A 514 12.82 -2.26 26.70
C ALA A 514 11.37 -2.17 26.17
N ARG A 515 10.46 -3.03 26.64
CA ARG A 515 9.03 -2.93 26.30
C ARG A 515 8.41 -1.61 26.74
N ASP A 516 8.77 -1.12 27.93
CA ASP A 516 8.31 0.15 28.50
C ASP A 516 8.69 1.38 27.64
N THR A 517 9.63 1.25 26.70
CA THR A 517 9.93 2.33 25.74
C THR A 517 8.87 2.48 24.65
N SER A 518 8.03 1.46 24.45
CA SER A 518 6.96 1.46 23.46
C SER A 518 5.72 2.17 24.04
N PRO A 519 5.20 3.23 23.40
CA PRO A 519 4.01 3.92 23.89
C PRO A 519 2.76 3.02 23.98
N ILE A 520 2.70 1.97 23.14
CA ILE A 520 1.53 1.08 23.06
C ILE A 520 1.45 0.13 24.26
N GLU A 521 2.58 -0.19 24.90
CA GLU A 521 2.66 -1.08 26.08
C GLU A 521 1.91 -0.49 27.28
N HIS A 522 1.81 0.85 27.35
CA HIS A 522 1.16 1.57 28.44
C HIS A 522 -0.35 1.74 28.23
N VAL A 523 -0.90 1.28 27.11
CA VAL A 523 -2.35 1.37 26.84
C VAL A 523 -3.04 0.21 27.56
N PRO A 524 -4.07 0.46 28.38
CA PRO A 524 -4.84 -0.61 29.01
C PRO A 524 -5.41 -1.55 27.95
N ALA A 525 -5.27 -2.87 28.17
CA ALA A 525 -5.72 -3.91 27.25
C ALA A 525 -7.25 -4.07 27.24
N MET A 526 -7.98 -3.02 26.92
CA MET A 526 -9.45 -3.01 26.84
C MET A 526 -9.92 -3.90 25.65
N PRO A 527 -11.00 -4.70 25.82
CA PRO A 527 -11.86 -4.81 27.00
C PRO A 527 -11.37 -5.80 28.06
N ALA A 528 -10.27 -6.53 27.81
CA ALA A 528 -9.74 -7.55 28.73
C ALA A 528 -9.23 -6.98 30.08
N ALA A 529 -8.85 -5.71 30.11
CA ALA A 529 -8.51 -4.96 31.31
C ALA A 529 -9.45 -3.76 31.47
N GLY A 530 -9.65 -3.31 32.71
CA GLY A 530 -10.41 -2.10 33.01
C GLY A 530 -9.71 -0.81 32.53
N PHE A 531 -10.50 0.24 32.34
CA PHE A 531 -9.98 1.54 31.91
C PHE A 531 -9.12 2.18 33.01
N ASP A 532 -7.88 2.54 32.67
CA ASP A 532 -7.00 3.36 33.50
C ASP A 532 -6.59 4.63 32.75
N ALA A 533 -6.92 5.79 33.33
CA ALA A 533 -6.63 7.10 32.76
C ALA A 533 -5.19 7.55 33.01
N ALA A 534 -4.53 7.07 34.07
CA ALA A 534 -3.21 7.57 34.48
C ALA A 534 -2.14 7.42 33.39
N PRO A 535 -1.90 6.23 32.78
CA PRO A 535 -0.89 6.09 31.73
C PRO A 535 -1.27 6.88 30.47
N LEU A 536 -2.56 6.98 30.15
CA LEU A 536 -3.04 7.72 28.98
C LEU A 536 -2.80 9.23 29.11
N LEU A 537 -2.97 9.79 30.31
CA LEU A 537 -2.66 11.20 30.60
C LEU A 537 -1.15 11.48 30.53
N ILE A 538 -0.32 10.55 30.99
CA ILE A 538 1.15 10.65 30.88
C ILE A 538 1.56 10.67 29.40
N LEU A 539 1.06 9.73 28.60
CA LEU A 539 1.31 9.67 27.16
C LEU A 539 0.85 10.95 26.44
N ALA A 540 -0.33 11.48 26.79
CA ALA A 540 -0.81 12.75 26.25
C ALA A 540 0.13 13.92 26.61
N GLY A 541 0.63 13.97 27.84
CA GLY A 541 1.63 14.94 28.27
C GLY A 541 2.94 14.84 27.47
N ILE A 542 3.44 13.62 27.24
CA ILE A 542 4.63 13.37 26.41
C ILE A 542 4.40 13.87 24.98
N ALA A 543 3.26 13.55 24.38
CA ALA A 543 2.92 14.00 23.02
C ALA A 543 2.90 15.54 22.92
N VAL A 544 2.34 16.23 23.92
CA VAL A 544 2.35 17.70 23.98
C VAL A 544 3.78 18.24 24.05
N VAL A 545 4.65 17.67 24.90
CA VAL A 545 6.05 18.08 25.02
C VAL A 545 6.80 17.91 23.70
N LEU A 546 6.63 16.77 23.02
CA LEU A 546 7.25 16.51 21.71
C LEU A 546 6.74 17.49 20.64
N ALA A 547 5.45 17.78 20.60
CA ALA A 547 4.87 18.76 19.69
C ALA A 547 5.44 20.16 19.92
N LEU A 548 5.51 20.61 21.18
CA LEU A 548 6.09 21.91 21.56
C LEU A 548 7.57 22.00 21.17
N ALA A 549 8.35 20.95 21.43
CA ALA A 549 9.74 20.87 20.99
C ALA A 549 9.87 20.97 19.46
N GLY A 550 8.96 20.33 18.71
CA GLY A 550 8.89 20.44 17.25
C GLY A 550 8.59 21.87 16.78
N PHE A 551 7.67 22.57 17.45
CA PHE A 551 7.37 23.97 17.16
C PHE A 551 8.54 24.91 17.45
N VAL A 552 9.29 24.66 18.52
CA VAL A 552 10.52 25.41 18.82
C VAL A 552 11.57 25.16 17.74
N ALA A 553 11.72 23.92 17.28
CA ALA A 553 12.66 23.55 16.23
C ALA A 553 12.34 24.22 14.89
N ILE A 554 11.10 24.13 14.41
CA ILE A 554 10.70 24.72 13.11
C ILE A 554 10.77 26.26 13.12
N ARG A 555 10.63 26.89 14.29
CA ARG A 555 10.80 28.34 14.43
C ARG A 555 12.26 28.77 14.22
N ARG A 556 13.22 27.91 14.56
CA ARG A 556 14.66 28.18 14.45
C ARG A 556 15.27 27.66 13.15
N ARG A 557 14.69 26.60 12.56
CA ARG A 557 15.20 25.96 11.34
C ARG A 557 14.76 26.71 10.10
N ASP A 558 15.67 26.87 9.15
CA ASP A 558 15.34 27.28 7.79
C ASP A 558 14.64 26.18 7.01
N VAL A 559 13.70 26.60 6.16
CA VAL A 559 12.97 25.72 5.26
C VAL A 559 13.73 25.73 3.94
N TYR A 560 13.95 24.56 3.35
CA TYR A 560 14.61 24.46 2.04
C TYR A 560 13.76 25.23 1.01
N ALA A 561 14.37 26.22 0.36
CA ALA A 561 13.86 26.79 -0.90
C ALA A 561 14.42 25.96 -2.05
N GLY A 562 13.61 25.69 -3.06
CA GLY A 562 13.91 24.76 -4.16
C GLY A 562 14.95 25.29 -5.13
#